data_AF-A0A9P5NM91-F1
#
_entry.id   AF-A0A9P5NM91-F1
#
_cell.length_a   1.000
_cell.length_b   1.000
_cell.length_c   1.000
_cell.angle_alpha   90.00
_cell.angle_beta   90.00
_cell.angle_gamma   90.00
#
_symmetry.space_group_name_H-M   'P 1'
#
loop_
_entity.id
_entity.type
_entity.pdbx_description
1 polymer ?
#
loop_
_entity_poly.entity_id
_entity_poly.type
_entity_poly.pdbx_seq_one_letter_code
_entity_poly.pdbx_strand_id
1 'polypeptide(L)'
;MVAWSAGFRSIQVRVLLCSNPILHYNRIHHHHHRSFPSTSTLSIPIPTSGFMSKAPSNPWAEALVTGPYSAEMVLTRLRDLLDGKPVGDTPGISEDEDPRKALVSFVQETDWAFKPEAFDAVWQAVFEVAKRLGCTEQVRDATYFWTERYLGEEAVDAIPAEEGDEDEEEGLTDGLDKTWIATAIGDARLYTLGYGYSAFAWNALLDGLGLDGEENPISDSMRIGSCGQLLAAGQRLKLRVHGGGDKHSTPGFAGRYLQALPTKSGKEKEKGRREGEEFWDGVLKALEVQQEKVGERAKRILKTTWEHLRADKRDMTSEEVADVIWPKY
;
A
#
# COMPACT_ATOMS: atom_id res chain seq x y z
N MET A 1 23.77 56.67 22.68
CA MET A 1 23.84 55.37 23.39
C MET A 1 22.49 55.11 24.05
N VAL A 2 21.65 54.29 23.43
CA VAL A 2 20.55 53.57 24.11
C VAL A 2 20.39 52.26 23.34
N ALA A 3 20.68 51.14 24.01
CA ALA A 3 20.54 49.79 23.50
C ALA A 3 19.11 49.30 23.77
N TRP A 4 18.44 48.74 22.76
CA TRP A 4 17.22 47.94 22.94
C TRP A 4 17.38 46.61 22.22
N SER A 5 17.41 45.57 23.03
CA SER A 5 17.41 44.15 22.70
C SER A 5 15.97 43.60 22.69
N ALA A 6 15.57 42.97 21.60
CA ALA A 6 14.48 41.99 21.51
C ALA A 6 14.69 41.28 20.16
N GLY A 7 14.68 39.95 20.01
CA GLY A 7 14.15 38.86 20.80
C GLY A 7 13.67 37.84 19.77
N PHE A 8 14.52 36.87 19.42
CA PHE A 8 14.18 35.81 18.45
C PHE A 8 13.03 34.96 19.02
N ARG A 9 11.89 34.92 18.31
CA ARG A 9 10.83 33.94 18.57
C ARG A 9 10.90 32.84 17.52
N SER A 10 11.25 31.65 17.99
CA SER A 10 11.11 30.38 17.29
C SER A 10 9.64 30.13 16.94
N ILE A 11 9.36 29.85 15.66
CA ILE A 11 8.04 29.43 15.18
C ILE A 11 7.96 27.91 15.33
N GLN A 12 7.30 27.44 16.38
CA GLN A 12 6.85 26.04 16.47
C GLN A 12 5.67 25.85 15.50
N VAL A 13 5.88 25.05 14.45
CA VAL A 13 4.79 24.54 13.62
C VAL A 13 4.14 23.38 14.37
N ARG A 14 2.96 23.61 14.96
CA ARG A 14 2.10 22.57 15.51
C ARG A 14 1.41 21.84 14.36
N VAL A 15 1.76 20.57 14.15
CA VAL A 15 0.95 19.62 13.37
C VAL A 15 -0.24 19.24 14.25
N LEU A 16 -1.46 19.57 13.79
CA LEU A 16 -2.70 19.12 14.43
C LEU A 16 -2.92 17.65 14.06
N LEU A 17 -2.69 16.76 15.03
CA LEU A 17 -3.12 15.38 14.97
C LEU A 17 -4.64 15.34 15.21
N CYS A 18 -5.40 14.99 14.17
CA CYS A 18 -6.80 14.59 14.32
C CYS A 18 -6.82 13.12 14.77
N SER A 19 -7.02 12.90 16.06
CA SER A 19 -7.34 11.58 16.62
C SER A 19 -8.69 11.10 16.08
N ASN A 20 -8.72 9.94 15.42
CA ASN A 20 -9.93 9.15 15.23
C ASN A 20 -9.65 7.72 15.75
N PRO A 21 -10.52 7.13 16.60
CA PRO A 21 -10.17 5.95 17.37
C PRO A 21 -10.81 4.69 16.78
N ILE A 22 -10.15 4.00 15.84
CA ILE A 22 -10.55 2.65 15.43
C ILE A 22 -9.30 1.81 15.15
N LEU A 23 -9.21 0.68 15.86
CA LEU A 23 -8.27 -0.45 15.77
C LEU A 23 -6.89 -0.30 16.45
N HIS A 24 -6.89 -0.58 17.75
CA HIS A 24 -5.78 -1.27 18.42
C HIS A 24 -5.79 -2.74 17.99
N TYR A 25 -4.75 -3.21 17.28
CA TYR A 25 -4.32 -4.61 17.40
C TYR A 25 -2.84 -4.78 17.03
N ASN A 26 -2.12 -5.52 17.89
CA ASN A 26 -0.75 -6.03 17.80
C ASN A 26 0.43 -5.05 17.61
N ARG A 27 0.69 -4.29 18.67
CA ARG A 27 2.02 -3.76 18.98
C ARG A 27 2.83 -4.86 19.68
N ILE A 28 3.74 -5.50 18.97
CA ILE A 28 4.73 -6.43 19.55
C ILE A 28 5.65 -5.60 20.46
N HIS A 29 5.49 -5.75 21.77
CA HIS A 29 6.38 -5.15 22.78
C HIS A 29 7.37 -6.21 23.27
N HIS A 30 8.67 -6.00 23.03
CA HIS A 30 9.73 -6.68 23.78
C HIS A 30 9.97 -6.03 25.16
N HIS A 31 10.08 -6.91 26.16
CA HIS A 31 10.72 -6.80 27.47
C HIS A 31 10.75 -5.45 28.24
N HIS A 32 10.05 -5.44 29.37
CA HIS A 32 10.66 -5.01 30.64
C HIS A 32 10.10 -5.81 31.83
N HIS A 33 11.01 -6.43 32.58
CA HIS A 33 10.77 -7.05 33.88
C HIS A 33 10.10 -6.09 34.87
N ARG A 34 8.97 -6.50 35.45
CA ARG A 34 8.58 -6.16 36.83
C ARG A 34 7.60 -7.21 37.36
N SER A 35 7.97 -7.82 38.48
CA SER A 35 7.24 -8.87 39.19
C SER A 35 6.14 -8.31 40.11
N PHE A 36 5.25 -9.22 40.56
CA PHE A 36 4.20 -9.18 41.60
C PHE A 36 2.74 -9.04 41.12
N PRO A 37 1.75 -9.57 41.87
CA PRO A 37 1.57 -10.97 42.30
C PRO A 37 0.22 -11.57 41.83
N SER A 38 0.10 -12.88 42.01
CA SER A 38 -0.99 -13.77 41.59
C SER A 38 -2.40 -13.41 42.07
N THR A 39 -3.37 -13.46 41.16
CA THR A 39 -4.76 -13.83 41.46
C THR A 39 -5.41 -14.59 40.30
N SER A 40 -5.84 -15.82 40.62
CA SER A 40 -7.05 -16.51 40.12
C SER A 40 -7.21 -16.73 38.60
N THR A 41 -6.70 -17.87 38.13
CA THR A 41 -7.03 -18.52 36.85
C THR A 41 -8.52 -18.84 36.72
N LEU A 42 -9.16 -18.25 35.71
CA LEU A 42 -10.41 -18.74 35.13
C LEU A 42 -10.05 -19.33 33.75
N SER A 43 -9.94 -20.65 33.69
CA SER A 43 -9.52 -21.38 32.49
C SER A 43 -10.66 -21.42 31.47
N ILE A 44 -10.57 -20.59 30.44
CA ILE A 44 -11.37 -20.73 29.22
C ILE A 44 -10.55 -21.58 28.24
N PRO A 45 -11.07 -22.70 27.71
CA PRO A 45 -10.32 -23.55 26.79
C PRO A 45 -10.04 -22.80 25.48
N ILE A 46 -8.77 -22.67 25.14
CA ILE A 46 -8.29 -22.19 23.84
C ILE A 46 -8.51 -23.36 22.85
N PRO A 47 -9.25 -23.17 21.73
CA PRO A 47 -9.32 -24.17 20.70
C PRO A 47 -7.94 -24.32 20.05
N THR A 48 -7.39 -25.52 20.14
CA THR A 48 -6.19 -25.95 19.44
C THR A 48 -6.37 -25.81 17.93
N SER A 49 -5.41 -25.13 17.30
CA SER A 49 -5.01 -25.17 15.88
C SER A 49 -5.83 -26.13 15.00
N GLY A 50 -6.96 -25.61 14.49
CA GLY A 50 -7.59 -26.13 13.30
C GLY A 50 -7.07 -25.34 12.12
N PHE A 51 -6.56 -26.03 11.10
CA PHE A 51 -6.40 -25.51 9.74
C PHE A 51 -7.55 -24.53 9.44
N MET A 52 -7.23 -23.25 9.22
CA MET A 52 -8.20 -22.34 8.63
C MET A 52 -8.49 -22.88 7.23
N SER A 53 -9.64 -23.53 7.06
CA SER A 53 -10.13 -23.90 5.74
C SER A 53 -10.16 -22.63 4.91
N LYS A 54 -9.44 -22.59 3.78
CA LYS A 54 -9.55 -21.52 2.77
C LYS A 54 -11.04 -21.22 2.60
N ALA A 55 -11.44 -19.97 2.83
CA ALA A 55 -12.79 -19.54 2.51
C ALA A 55 -13.05 -19.89 1.04
N PRO A 56 -14.24 -20.42 0.69
CA PRO A 56 -14.55 -20.70 -0.71
C PRO A 56 -14.38 -19.41 -1.52
N SER A 57 -13.59 -19.48 -2.59
CA SER A 57 -13.35 -18.35 -3.49
C SER A 57 -14.66 -17.84 -4.07
N ASN A 58 -14.75 -16.52 -4.24
CA ASN A 58 -15.93 -15.89 -4.82
C ASN A 58 -16.22 -16.51 -6.21
N PRO A 59 -17.41 -17.07 -6.47
CA PRO A 59 -17.73 -17.72 -7.75
C PRO A 59 -17.59 -16.79 -8.97
N TRP A 60 -17.76 -15.48 -8.78
CA TRP A 60 -17.45 -14.49 -9.81
C TRP A 60 -15.96 -14.44 -10.10
N ALA A 61 -15.12 -14.44 -9.07
CA ALA A 61 -13.67 -14.36 -9.22
C ALA A 61 -13.13 -15.55 -10.00
N GLU A 62 -13.58 -16.76 -9.67
CA GLU A 62 -13.25 -17.98 -10.42
C GLU A 62 -13.68 -17.87 -11.89
N ALA A 63 -14.92 -17.45 -12.15
CA ALA A 63 -15.46 -17.31 -13.50
C ALA A 63 -14.67 -16.30 -14.36
N LEU A 64 -14.24 -15.18 -13.78
CA LEU A 64 -13.44 -14.17 -14.48
C LEU A 64 -12.13 -14.75 -15.01
N VAL A 65 -11.47 -15.61 -14.22
CA VAL A 65 -10.12 -16.10 -14.50
C VAL A 65 -10.08 -17.54 -15.00
N THR A 66 -11.24 -18.15 -15.27
CA THR A 66 -11.35 -19.50 -15.84
C THR A 66 -10.71 -19.57 -17.23
N GLY A 67 -10.09 -20.69 -17.59
CA GLY A 67 -9.45 -20.86 -18.90
C GLY A 67 -10.46 -20.86 -20.07
N PRO A 68 -10.12 -20.27 -21.24
CA PRO A 68 -8.90 -19.50 -21.54
C PRO A 68 -8.90 -18.11 -20.86
N TYR A 69 -7.69 -17.57 -20.61
CA TYR A 69 -7.45 -16.36 -19.81
C TYR A 69 -6.67 -15.29 -20.61
N SER A 70 -7.17 -14.06 -20.58
CA SER A 70 -6.47 -12.83 -21.03
C SER A 70 -7.06 -11.61 -20.32
N ALA A 71 -6.36 -10.47 -20.32
CA ALA A 71 -6.87 -9.24 -19.71
C ALA A 71 -8.20 -8.77 -20.35
N GLU A 72 -8.33 -8.88 -21.68
CA GLU A 72 -9.57 -8.57 -22.40
C GLU A 72 -10.71 -9.50 -22.01
N MET A 73 -10.41 -10.77 -21.76
CA MET A 73 -11.41 -11.75 -21.32
C MET A 73 -11.91 -11.45 -19.92
N VAL A 74 -11.02 -11.10 -18.98
CA VAL A 74 -11.41 -10.71 -17.62
C VAL A 74 -12.36 -9.51 -17.67
N LEU A 75 -12.01 -8.48 -18.46
CA LEU A 75 -12.87 -7.31 -18.65
C LEU A 75 -14.24 -7.67 -19.25
N THR A 76 -14.25 -8.50 -20.29
CA THR A 76 -15.49 -8.90 -20.97
C THR A 76 -16.40 -9.69 -20.04
N ARG A 77 -15.84 -10.66 -19.30
CA ARG A 77 -16.60 -11.47 -18.34
C ARG A 77 -17.14 -10.65 -17.18
N LEU A 78 -16.36 -9.70 -16.66
CA LEU A 78 -16.83 -8.80 -15.60
C LEU A 78 -17.99 -7.94 -16.08
N ARG A 79 -17.94 -7.45 -17.32
CA ARG A 79 -19.06 -6.73 -17.94
C ARG A 79 -20.28 -7.63 -18.10
N ASP A 80 -20.10 -8.85 -18.59
CA ASP A 80 -21.21 -9.78 -18.78
C ASP A 80 -21.92 -10.10 -17.45
N LEU A 81 -21.16 -10.40 -16.39
CA LEU A 81 -21.73 -10.63 -15.04
C LEU A 81 -22.52 -9.41 -14.53
N LEU A 82 -21.97 -8.20 -14.69
CA LEU A 82 -22.63 -6.96 -14.26
C LEU A 82 -23.79 -6.52 -15.18
N ASP A 83 -23.84 -7.02 -16.40
CA ASP A 83 -24.94 -6.79 -17.34
C ASP A 83 -26.02 -7.91 -17.20
N GLY A 84 -25.92 -8.76 -16.16
CA GLY A 84 -26.87 -9.85 -15.86
C GLY A 84 -26.70 -11.11 -16.71
N LYS A 85 -25.63 -11.20 -17.50
CA LYS A 85 -25.35 -12.38 -18.32
C LYS A 85 -24.49 -13.39 -17.56
N PRO A 86 -24.75 -14.69 -17.74
CA PRO A 86 -23.92 -15.72 -17.12
C PRO A 86 -22.53 -15.79 -17.77
N VAL A 87 -21.53 -16.16 -16.98
CA VAL A 87 -20.18 -16.52 -17.43
C VAL A 87 -19.90 -17.95 -16.97
N GLY A 88 -19.93 -18.89 -17.92
CA GLY A 88 -19.92 -20.31 -17.58
C GLY A 88 -21.19 -20.66 -16.79
N ASP A 89 -21.00 -21.31 -15.64
CA ASP A 89 -22.09 -21.68 -14.73
C ASP A 89 -22.40 -20.58 -13.68
N THR A 90 -21.63 -19.49 -13.68
CA THR A 90 -21.81 -18.39 -12.74
C THR A 90 -22.85 -17.39 -13.27
N PRO A 91 -23.97 -17.18 -12.56
CA PRO A 91 -24.97 -16.19 -12.98
C PRO A 91 -24.45 -14.76 -12.80
N GLY A 92 -24.88 -13.88 -13.71
CA GLY A 92 -24.73 -12.44 -13.53
C GLY A 92 -25.69 -11.89 -12.47
N ILE A 93 -25.67 -10.57 -12.27
CA ILE A 93 -26.56 -9.90 -11.32
C ILE A 93 -28.03 -10.07 -11.68
N SER A 94 -28.90 -9.97 -10.68
CA SER A 94 -30.35 -9.97 -10.89
C SER A 94 -30.83 -8.64 -11.50
N GLU A 95 -32.00 -8.63 -12.16
CA GLU A 95 -32.53 -7.42 -12.84
C GLU A 95 -32.75 -6.22 -11.89
N ASP A 96 -32.97 -6.48 -10.60
CA ASP A 96 -33.21 -5.48 -9.56
C ASP A 96 -31.94 -5.04 -8.82
N GLU A 97 -30.80 -5.64 -9.11
CA GLU A 97 -29.54 -5.37 -8.44
C GLU A 97 -28.79 -4.18 -9.06
N ASP A 98 -28.20 -3.30 -8.23
CA ASP A 98 -27.41 -2.17 -8.72
C ASP A 98 -25.99 -2.65 -9.10
N PRO A 99 -25.59 -2.60 -10.38
CA PRO A 99 -24.27 -3.06 -10.82
C PRO A 99 -23.11 -2.33 -10.12
N ARG A 100 -23.32 -1.09 -9.66
CA ARG A 100 -22.30 -0.36 -8.89
C ARG A 100 -22.07 -0.99 -7.52
N LYS A 101 -23.16 -1.38 -6.84
CA LYS A 101 -23.07 -2.05 -5.54
C LYS A 101 -22.48 -3.44 -5.68
N ALA A 102 -22.91 -4.19 -6.70
CA ALA A 102 -22.35 -5.51 -7.00
C ALA A 102 -20.83 -5.45 -7.25
N LEU A 103 -20.36 -4.48 -8.05
CA LEU A 103 -18.94 -4.28 -8.29
C LEU A 103 -18.17 -3.91 -7.00
N VAL A 104 -18.73 -3.03 -6.16
CA VAL A 104 -18.12 -2.65 -4.87
C VAL A 104 -18.02 -3.84 -3.93
N SER A 105 -19.10 -4.61 -3.75
CA SER A 105 -19.09 -5.83 -2.92
C SER A 105 -18.12 -6.87 -3.45
N PHE A 106 -18.10 -7.09 -4.77
CA PHE A 106 -17.13 -7.97 -5.43
C PHE A 106 -15.69 -7.59 -5.07
N VAL A 107 -15.36 -6.29 -5.13
CA VAL A 107 -14.03 -5.80 -4.76
C VAL A 107 -13.73 -6.01 -3.29
N GLN A 108 -14.67 -5.77 -2.38
CA GLN A 108 -14.42 -5.88 -0.93
C GLN A 108 -14.29 -7.31 -0.41
N GLU A 109 -14.94 -8.27 -1.08
CA GLU A 109 -15.14 -9.63 -0.56
C GLU A 109 -14.29 -10.69 -1.26
N THR A 110 -13.62 -10.33 -2.36
CA THR A 110 -12.85 -11.30 -3.15
C THR A 110 -11.41 -11.35 -2.69
N ASP A 111 -11.03 -12.49 -2.12
CA ASP A 111 -9.64 -12.89 -1.92
C ASP A 111 -9.09 -13.50 -3.22
N TRP A 112 -8.04 -12.92 -3.78
CA TRP A 112 -7.33 -13.35 -4.98
C TRP A 112 -6.09 -14.21 -4.69
N ALA A 113 -5.83 -14.60 -3.44
CA ALA A 113 -4.69 -15.46 -3.10
C ALA A 113 -4.76 -16.83 -3.81
N PHE A 114 -5.92 -17.22 -4.34
CA PHE A 114 -6.07 -18.41 -5.17
C PHE A 114 -5.52 -18.26 -6.60
N LYS A 115 -5.35 -17.03 -7.10
CA LYS A 115 -4.78 -16.74 -8.42
C LYS A 115 -4.04 -15.39 -8.49
N PRO A 116 -2.90 -15.24 -7.78
CA PRO A 116 -2.13 -14.00 -7.73
C PRO A 116 -1.72 -13.46 -9.10
N GLU A 117 -1.43 -14.33 -10.08
CA GLU A 117 -1.01 -13.91 -11.42
C GLU A 117 -2.10 -13.14 -12.20
N ALA A 118 -3.37 -13.22 -11.75
CA ALA A 118 -4.47 -12.51 -12.37
C ALA A 118 -4.66 -11.07 -11.86
N PHE A 119 -3.94 -10.68 -10.80
CA PHE A 119 -4.12 -9.44 -10.05
C PHE A 119 -4.22 -8.20 -10.94
N ASP A 120 -3.22 -7.91 -11.77
CA ASP A 120 -3.19 -6.68 -12.56
C ASP A 120 -4.34 -6.61 -13.58
N ALA A 121 -4.63 -7.73 -14.25
CA ALA A 121 -5.70 -7.81 -15.25
C ALA A 121 -7.08 -7.58 -14.63
N VAL A 122 -7.31 -8.16 -13.44
CA VAL A 122 -8.55 -7.98 -12.67
C VAL A 122 -8.71 -6.55 -12.24
N TRP A 123 -7.71 -5.96 -11.59
CA TRP A 123 -7.80 -4.59 -11.09
C TRP A 123 -7.97 -3.59 -12.23
N GLN A 124 -7.29 -3.80 -13.36
CA GLN A 124 -7.51 -3.00 -14.56
C GLN A 124 -8.95 -3.10 -15.06
N ALA A 125 -9.52 -4.32 -15.13
CA ALA A 125 -10.91 -4.51 -15.53
C ALA A 125 -11.90 -3.86 -14.57
N VAL A 126 -11.72 -4.06 -13.26
CA VAL A 126 -12.53 -3.47 -12.19
C VAL A 126 -12.62 -1.96 -12.34
N PHE A 127 -11.48 -1.29 -12.49
CA PHE A 127 -11.46 0.17 -12.58
C PHE A 127 -11.92 0.72 -13.92
N GLU A 128 -11.72 -0.02 -15.02
CA GLU A 128 -12.31 0.33 -16.32
C GLU A 128 -13.84 0.28 -16.25
N VAL A 129 -14.40 -0.77 -15.64
CA VAL A 129 -15.85 -0.88 -15.44
C VAL A 129 -16.37 0.16 -14.45
N ALA A 130 -15.64 0.42 -13.36
CA ALA A 130 -16.01 1.44 -12.39
C ALA A 130 -16.11 2.84 -13.03
N LYS A 131 -15.19 3.16 -13.94
CA LYS A 131 -15.22 4.39 -14.74
C LYS A 131 -16.46 4.45 -15.64
N ARG A 132 -16.81 3.34 -16.31
CA ARG A 132 -18.03 3.23 -17.13
C ARG A 132 -19.30 3.45 -16.30
N LEU A 133 -19.35 2.89 -15.10
CA LEU A 133 -20.50 2.95 -14.20
C LEU A 133 -20.55 4.25 -13.36
N GLY A 134 -19.53 5.10 -13.43
CA GLY A 134 -19.44 6.32 -12.63
C GLY A 134 -19.28 6.07 -11.13
N CYS A 135 -18.70 4.93 -10.73
CA CYS A 135 -18.51 4.53 -9.33
C CYS A 135 -17.02 4.36 -8.94
N THR A 136 -16.08 4.93 -9.71
CA THR A 136 -14.63 4.85 -9.45
C THR A 136 -14.24 5.20 -8.01
N GLU A 137 -14.88 6.20 -7.41
CA GLU A 137 -14.58 6.60 -6.02
C GLU A 137 -14.99 5.51 -5.02
N GLN A 138 -16.17 4.90 -5.18
CA GLN A 138 -16.64 3.82 -4.32
C GLN A 138 -15.76 2.56 -4.44
N VAL A 139 -15.34 2.23 -5.66
CA VAL A 139 -14.45 1.10 -5.93
C VAL A 139 -13.04 1.35 -5.37
N ARG A 140 -12.56 2.61 -5.39
CA ARG A 140 -11.31 2.99 -4.74
C ARG A 140 -11.38 2.81 -3.23
N ASP A 141 -12.46 3.27 -2.59
CA ASP A 141 -12.67 3.09 -1.14
C ASP A 141 -12.79 1.60 -0.79
N ALA A 142 -13.47 0.81 -1.62
CA ALA A 142 -13.51 -0.65 -1.49
C ALA A 142 -12.11 -1.28 -1.56
N THR A 143 -11.30 -0.85 -2.52
CA THR A 143 -9.92 -1.30 -2.71
C THR A 143 -9.07 -1.00 -1.49
N TYR A 144 -9.27 0.16 -0.84
CA TYR A 144 -8.59 0.50 0.42
C TYR A 144 -8.87 -0.52 1.53
N PHE A 145 -10.14 -0.87 1.77
CA PHE A 145 -10.47 -1.86 2.81
C PHE A 145 -9.98 -3.25 2.45
N TRP A 146 -10.01 -3.56 1.17
CA TRP A 146 -9.50 -4.79 0.64
C TRP A 146 -7.98 -4.91 0.84
N THR A 147 -7.20 -3.84 0.61
CA THR A 147 -5.73 -3.86 0.79
C THR A 147 -5.33 -4.17 2.22
N GLU A 148 -6.02 -3.58 3.19
CA GLU A 148 -5.77 -3.82 4.62
C GLU A 148 -6.13 -5.25 5.04
N ARG A 149 -6.96 -5.94 4.25
CA ARG A 149 -7.50 -7.26 4.59
C ARG A 149 -6.77 -8.42 3.90
N TYR A 150 -6.38 -8.27 2.64
CA TYR A 150 -5.95 -9.40 1.81
C TYR A 150 -4.55 -9.24 1.21
N LEU A 151 -4.03 -8.01 1.09
CA LEU A 151 -2.84 -7.76 0.27
C LEU A 151 -1.59 -8.52 0.73
N GLY A 152 -1.44 -8.73 2.04
CA GLY A 152 -0.31 -9.49 2.59
C GLY A 152 -0.27 -10.95 2.15
N GLU A 153 -1.43 -11.58 1.93
CA GLU A 153 -1.52 -12.98 1.47
C GLU A 153 -1.38 -13.09 -0.06
N GLU A 154 -1.72 -12.03 -0.80
CA GLU A 154 -1.76 -12.05 -2.26
C GLU A 154 -0.45 -11.67 -2.93
N ALA A 155 0.30 -10.75 -2.33
CA ALA A 155 1.52 -10.23 -2.94
C ALA A 155 2.70 -11.21 -2.85
N VAL A 156 2.48 -12.43 -2.38
CA VAL A 156 3.48 -13.51 -2.28
C VAL A 156 4.09 -13.84 -3.65
N ASP A 157 3.35 -13.62 -4.75
CA ASP A 157 3.85 -13.77 -6.12
C ASP A 157 4.97 -12.79 -6.48
N ALA A 158 5.10 -11.68 -5.74
CA ALA A 158 6.18 -10.72 -5.91
C ALA A 158 7.53 -11.22 -5.36
N ILE A 159 7.55 -12.37 -4.66
CA ILE A 159 8.77 -12.99 -4.11
C ILE A 159 9.11 -14.26 -4.92
N PRO A 160 10.36 -14.42 -5.39
CA PRO A 160 10.78 -15.67 -6.04
C PRO A 160 10.60 -16.90 -5.15
N ALA A 161 10.09 -18.00 -5.71
CA ALA A 161 9.77 -19.22 -4.96
C ALA A 161 10.99 -19.93 -4.35
N GLU A 162 12.20 -19.73 -4.88
CA GLU A 162 13.44 -20.28 -4.31
C GLU A 162 13.91 -19.54 -3.05
N GLU A 163 13.33 -18.37 -2.76
CA GLU A 163 13.67 -17.51 -1.64
C GLU A 163 12.63 -17.66 -0.53
N GLY A 164 12.24 -18.89 -0.16
CA GLY A 164 11.28 -19.14 0.94
C GLY A 164 11.69 -18.47 2.27
N ASP A 165 10.74 -18.12 3.13
CA ASP A 165 11.03 -17.50 4.44
C ASP A 165 11.93 -18.43 5.26
N GLU A 166 13.21 -18.08 5.42
CA GLU A 166 14.16 -18.86 6.22
C GLU A 166 13.94 -18.65 7.74
N ASP A 167 13.05 -17.72 8.13
CA ASP A 167 12.92 -17.21 9.50
C ASP A 167 11.48 -17.30 10.08
N GLU A 168 10.70 -18.34 9.78
CA GLU A 168 9.40 -18.54 10.46
C GLU A 168 9.55 -18.87 11.97
N GLU A 169 10.69 -19.42 12.42
CA GLU A 169 10.88 -19.92 13.80
C GLU A 169 11.81 -19.08 14.70
N GLU A 170 12.70 -18.23 14.18
CA GLU A 170 13.63 -17.45 15.00
C GLU A 170 13.49 -15.95 14.75
N GLY A 171 12.89 -15.26 15.72
CA GLY A 171 12.62 -13.83 15.64
C GLY A 171 13.85 -12.99 15.30
N LEU A 172 13.69 -12.14 14.27
CA LEU A 172 14.31 -10.82 14.09
C LEU A 172 15.75 -10.67 14.59
N THR A 173 16.62 -11.63 14.34
CA THR A 173 18.04 -11.45 14.71
C THR A 173 18.87 -10.94 13.53
N ASP A 174 18.49 -11.23 12.28
CA ASP A 174 19.04 -10.58 11.06
C ASP A 174 18.07 -10.65 9.82
N GLY A 175 16.79 -10.99 10.02
CA GLY A 175 15.86 -11.51 8.99
C GLY A 175 15.07 -10.50 8.16
N LEU A 176 14.97 -10.76 6.85
CA LEU A 176 14.14 -10.01 5.90
C LEU A 176 12.68 -10.48 6.02
N ASP A 177 11.78 -9.56 6.36
CA ASP A 177 10.33 -9.83 6.34
C ASP A 177 9.86 -9.74 4.89
N LYS A 178 9.77 -10.90 4.21
CA LYS A 178 9.42 -10.96 2.79
C LYS A 178 7.96 -10.61 2.58
N THR A 179 7.09 -11.02 3.50
CA THR A 179 5.66 -10.66 3.49
C THR A 179 5.47 -9.16 3.48
N TRP A 180 6.25 -8.42 4.27
CA TRP A 180 6.24 -6.96 4.25
C TRP A 180 6.63 -6.38 2.87
N ILE A 181 7.73 -6.87 2.29
CA ILE A 181 8.23 -6.36 1.00
C ILE A 181 7.23 -6.68 -0.12
N ALA A 182 6.68 -7.89 -0.13
CA ALA A 182 5.59 -8.29 -1.01
C ALA A 182 4.40 -7.34 -0.90
N THR A 183 3.87 -7.15 0.31
CA THR A 183 2.75 -6.24 0.56
C THR A 183 3.03 -4.84 0.01
N ALA A 184 4.22 -4.31 0.28
CA ALA A 184 4.64 -3.00 -0.20
C ALA A 184 4.68 -2.91 -1.74
N ILE A 185 5.14 -3.96 -2.45
CA ILE A 185 5.09 -4.03 -3.91
C ILE A 185 3.64 -4.09 -4.40
N GLY A 186 2.79 -4.88 -3.74
CA GLY A 186 1.36 -4.99 -4.05
C GLY A 186 0.63 -3.65 -3.92
N ASP A 187 0.87 -2.89 -2.86
CA ASP A 187 0.32 -1.55 -2.66
C ASP A 187 0.77 -0.60 -3.77
N ALA A 188 2.03 -0.72 -4.16
CA ALA A 188 2.59 0.07 -5.24
C ALA A 188 1.94 -0.27 -6.59
N ARG A 189 1.63 -1.54 -6.88
CA ARG A 189 0.89 -1.93 -8.09
C ARG A 189 -0.44 -1.19 -8.17
N LEU A 190 -1.25 -1.24 -7.12
CA LEU A 190 -2.55 -0.55 -7.08
C LEU A 190 -2.39 0.97 -7.28
N TYR A 191 -1.32 1.53 -6.73
CA TYR A 191 -0.98 2.93 -6.93
C TYR A 191 -0.59 3.26 -8.38
N THR A 192 0.27 2.42 -8.99
CA THR A 192 0.67 2.56 -10.39
C THR A 192 -0.49 2.42 -11.35
N LEU A 193 -1.59 1.83 -10.93
CA LEU A 193 -2.78 1.78 -11.76
C LEU A 193 -3.67 3.02 -11.54
N GLY A 194 -3.43 3.83 -10.50
CA GLY A 194 -4.20 5.04 -10.17
C GLY A 194 -5.47 4.74 -9.37
N TYR A 195 -5.49 3.56 -8.76
CA TYR A 195 -6.69 2.85 -8.35
C TYR A 195 -6.87 2.80 -6.84
N GLY A 196 -5.79 2.90 -6.08
CA GLY A 196 -5.85 3.06 -4.64
C GLY A 196 -4.46 3.23 -4.06
N TYR A 197 -4.41 3.73 -2.83
CA TYR A 197 -3.24 3.70 -1.98
C TYR A 197 -3.76 3.58 -0.56
N SER A 198 -3.22 2.66 0.24
CA SER A 198 -3.64 2.55 1.62
C SER A 198 -2.93 3.61 2.47
N ALA A 199 -3.58 4.05 3.55
CA ALA A 199 -2.96 4.94 4.52
C ALA A 199 -1.82 4.23 5.25
N PHE A 200 -1.98 2.91 5.44
CA PHE A 200 -0.94 2.03 5.93
C PHE A 200 0.29 2.05 5.03
N ALA A 201 0.15 1.85 3.71
CA ALA A 201 1.26 1.92 2.76
C ALA A 201 1.99 3.25 2.80
N TRP A 202 1.24 4.36 2.92
CA TRP A 202 1.84 5.68 3.03
C TRP A 202 2.66 5.85 4.30
N ASN A 203 2.11 5.46 5.46
CA ASN A 203 2.83 5.56 6.72
C ASN A 203 4.04 4.62 6.72
N ALA A 204 3.87 3.38 6.24
CA ALA A 204 4.95 2.44 6.01
C ALA A 204 6.07 3.03 5.14
N LEU A 205 5.72 3.75 4.06
CA LEU A 205 6.70 4.46 3.23
C LEU A 205 7.47 5.50 4.04
N LEU A 206 6.76 6.34 4.81
CA LEU A 206 7.38 7.38 5.64
C LEU A 206 8.28 6.78 6.72
N ASP A 207 7.79 5.80 7.46
CA ASP A 207 8.49 5.12 8.55
C ASP A 207 9.74 4.41 8.02
N GLY A 208 9.61 3.71 6.88
CA GLY A 208 10.73 3.03 6.21
C GLY A 208 11.81 3.97 5.67
N LEU A 209 11.50 5.26 5.50
CA LEU A 209 12.47 6.31 5.13
C LEU A 209 12.94 7.15 6.32
N GLY A 210 12.30 7.03 7.49
CA GLY A 210 12.52 7.91 8.65
C GLY A 210 12.02 9.34 8.42
N LEU A 211 10.89 9.49 7.73
CA LEU A 211 10.26 10.78 7.41
C LEU A 211 9.12 11.16 8.35
N ASP A 212 8.68 10.24 9.21
CA ASP A 212 7.59 10.40 10.18
C ASP A 212 8.01 11.12 11.48
N GLY A 213 9.31 11.41 11.63
CA GLY A 213 9.88 12.06 12.81
C GLY A 213 10.59 11.11 13.76
N GLU A 214 10.57 9.80 13.50
CA GLU A 214 11.46 8.84 14.14
C GLU A 214 12.82 8.80 13.41
N GLU A 215 13.93 8.90 14.16
CA GLU A 215 15.25 9.12 13.55
C GLU A 215 15.78 7.92 12.73
N ASN A 216 15.25 6.72 12.95
CA ASN A 216 15.71 5.51 12.28
C ASN A 216 14.58 4.49 12.04
N PRO A 217 14.38 4.03 10.79
CA PRO A 217 13.52 2.88 10.50
C PRO A 217 13.91 1.64 11.30
N ILE A 218 12.91 0.86 11.69
CA ILE A 218 13.03 -0.29 12.61
C ILE A 218 13.83 -1.45 11.99
N SER A 219 13.77 -1.65 10.66
CA SER A 219 14.46 -2.75 9.98
C SER A 219 14.82 -2.45 8.52
N ASP A 220 15.75 -3.23 7.96
CA ASP A 220 16.09 -3.17 6.53
C ASP A 220 14.94 -3.62 5.63
N SER A 221 14.06 -4.50 6.11
CA SER A 221 12.83 -4.91 5.42
C SER A 221 11.90 -3.73 5.15
N MET A 222 11.73 -2.84 6.14
CA MET A 222 10.93 -1.61 5.95
C MET A 222 11.54 -0.71 4.88
N ARG A 223 12.87 -0.53 4.91
CA ARG A 223 13.58 0.28 3.92
C ARG A 223 13.45 -0.28 2.50
N ILE A 224 13.59 -1.60 2.36
CA ILE A 224 13.46 -2.30 1.08
C ILE A 224 12.00 -2.23 0.59
N GLY A 225 11.01 -2.42 1.45
CA GLY A 225 9.60 -2.24 1.11
C GLY A 225 9.30 -0.82 0.61
N SER A 226 9.79 0.21 1.30
CA SER A 226 9.70 1.60 0.85
C SER A 226 10.37 1.82 -0.50
N CYS A 227 11.53 1.20 -0.75
CA CYS A 227 12.18 1.24 -2.06
C CYS A 227 11.33 0.56 -3.14
N GLY A 228 10.72 -0.59 -2.84
CA GLY A 228 9.79 -1.26 -3.74
C GLY A 228 8.63 -0.36 -4.13
N GLN A 229 8.02 0.32 -3.16
CA GLN A 229 6.97 1.31 -3.42
C GLN A 229 7.45 2.46 -4.31
N LEU A 230 8.63 3.02 -4.03
CA LEU A 230 9.17 4.14 -4.80
C LEU A 230 9.62 3.75 -6.21
N LEU A 231 10.16 2.54 -6.42
CA LEU A 231 10.53 2.05 -7.74
C LEU A 231 9.30 1.76 -8.61
N ALA A 232 8.28 1.14 -8.01
CA ALA A 232 7.04 0.85 -8.72
C ALA A 232 6.25 2.14 -8.97
N ALA A 233 6.09 3.02 -7.99
CA ALA A 233 5.11 4.12 -8.03
C ALA A 233 5.69 5.54 -7.91
N GLY A 234 7.01 5.71 -7.94
CA GLY A 234 7.69 6.97 -7.60
C GLY A 234 7.27 8.19 -8.43
N GLN A 235 7.11 8.05 -9.75
CA GLN A 235 6.71 9.18 -10.59
C GLN A 235 5.25 9.57 -10.35
N ARG A 236 4.37 8.59 -10.18
CA ARG A 236 2.99 8.87 -9.79
C ARG A 236 2.90 9.50 -8.40
N LEU A 237 3.73 9.06 -7.45
CA LEU A 237 3.81 9.63 -6.11
C LEU A 237 4.27 11.08 -6.17
N LYS A 238 5.33 11.37 -6.93
CA LYS A 238 5.81 12.73 -7.20
C LYS A 238 4.70 13.61 -7.79
N LEU A 239 3.95 13.12 -8.78
CA LEU A 239 2.83 13.86 -9.37
C LEU A 239 1.73 14.18 -8.35
N ARG A 240 1.37 13.22 -7.49
CA ARG A 240 0.37 13.45 -6.43
C ARG A 240 0.86 14.46 -5.41
N VAL A 241 2.09 14.30 -4.91
CA VAL A 241 2.76 15.21 -3.96
C VAL A 241 2.78 16.65 -4.47
N HIS A 242 2.97 16.86 -5.76
CA HIS A 242 2.92 18.18 -6.41
C HIS A 242 1.49 18.72 -6.64
N GLY A 243 0.48 18.05 -6.11
CA GLY A 243 -0.92 18.48 -6.18
C GLY A 243 -1.75 17.86 -7.28
N GLY A 244 -1.23 16.82 -7.95
CA GLY A 244 -1.97 15.99 -8.89
C GLY A 244 -2.82 14.91 -8.22
N GLY A 245 -3.00 14.98 -6.90
CA GLY A 245 -3.79 14.04 -6.11
C GLY A 245 -5.27 14.03 -6.45
N ASP A 246 -6.05 13.26 -5.69
CA ASP A 246 -7.48 13.11 -5.91
C ASP A 246 -8.28 14.29 -5.34
N LYS A 247 -9.36 14.68 -6.03
CA LYS A 247 -10.30 15.70 -5.52
C LYS A 247 -11.16 15.17 -4.38
N HIS A 248 -11.31 13.85 -4.31
CA HIS A 248 -12.04 13.14 -3.29
C HIS A 248 -11.10 12.79 -2.13
N SER A 249 -11.53 13.04 -0.90
CA SER A 249 -10.81 12.59 0.28
C SER A 249 -11.08 11.10 0.52
N THR A 250 -10.12 10.23 0.22
CA THR A 250 -10.22 8.80 0.55
C THR A 250 -10.26 8.60 2.08
N PRO A 251 -11.04 7.65 2.62
CA PRO A 251 -11.03 7.31 4.05
C PRO A 251 -9.63 6.92 4.54
N GLY A 252 -9.30 7.31 5.78
CA GLY A 252 -8.02 6.97 6.44
C GLY A 252 -6.78 7.70 5.88
N PHE A 253 -6.92 8.42 4.77
CA PHE A 253 -5.81 8.84 3.93
C PHE A 253 -4.91 9.92 4.56
N ALA A 254 -3.61 9.61 4.63
CA ALA A 254 -2.62 10.31 5.43
C ALA A 254 -2.08 11.58 4.76
N GLY A 255 -2.86 12.66 4.83
CA GLY A 255 -2.34 14.02 4.72
C GLY A 255 -2.48 14.70 3.37
N ARG A 256 -2.03 15.95 3.33
CA ARG A 256 -2.31 16.90 2.24
C ARG A 256 -1.66 16.56 0.90
N TYR A 257 -0.56 15.80 0.89
CA TYR A 257 0.24 15.54 -0.31
C TYR A 257 -0.40 14.58 -1.30
N LEU A 258 -1.48 13.91 -0.90
CA LEU A 258 -2.20 13.02 -1.80
C LEU A 258 -3.56 13.60 -2.23
N GLN A 259 -3.87 14.83 -1.79
CA GLN A 259 -5.05 15.59 -2.20
C GLN A 259 -4.75 16.50 -3.40
N ALA A 260 -5.73 16.66 -4.28
CA ALA A 260 -5.65 17.61 -5.38
C ALA A 260 -5.48 19.03 -4.84
N LEU A 261 -4.54 19.79 -5.43
CA LEU A 261 -4.48 21.22 -5.13
C LEU A 261 -5.70 21.96 -5.71
N PRO A 262 -6.06 23.12 -5.14
CA PRO A 262 -7.13 23.96 -5.67
C PRO A 262 -6.93 24.26 -7.16
N THR A 263 -8.00 24.14 -7.95
CA THR A 263 -7.96 24.33 -9.41
C THR A 263 -7.78 25.78 -9.84
N LYS A 264 -8.16 26.75 -8.99
CA LYS A 264 -8.01 28.18 -9.27
C LYS A 264 -6.57 28.62 -9.02
N SER A 265 -5.98 29.33 -9.98
CA SER A 265 -4.66 29.95 -9.83
C SER A 265 -4.67 30.95 -8.66
N GLY A 266 -3.80 30.74 -7.68
CA GLY A 266 -3.73 31.59 -6.49
C GLY A 266 -2.55 31.21 -5.59
N LYS A 267 -2.33 32.02 -4.54
CA LYS A 267 -1.24 31.83 -3.57
C LYS A 267 -1.24 30.44 -2.92
N GLU A 268 -2.41 29.83 -2.73
CA GLU A 268 -2.54 28.49 -2.15
C GLU A 268 -2.03 27.38 -3.06
N LYS A 269 -2.30 27.47 -4.38
CA LYS A 269 -1.78 26.51 -5.36
C LYS A 269 -0.25 26.56 -5.44
N GLU A 270 0.32 27.77 -5.44
CA GLU A 270 1.77 27.96 -5.46
C GLU A 270 2.42 27.45 -4.16
N LYS A 271 1.81 27.76 -3.01
CA LYS A 271 2.26 27.25 -1.71
C LYS A 271 2.26 25.74 -1.69
N GLY A 272 1.17 25.10 -2.13
CA GLY A 272 1.05 23.65 -2.17
C GLY A 272 2.07 22.98 -3.08
N ARG A 273 2.37 23.58 -4.25
CA ARG A 273 3.42 23.08 -5.15
C ARG A 273 4.79 23.12 -4.49
N ARG A 274 5.18 24.27 -3.92
CA ARG A 274 6.49 24.42 -3.25
C ARG A 274 6.63 23.46 -2.09
N GLU A 275 5.58 23.34 -1.30
CA GLU A 275 5.50 22.38 -0.21
C GLU A 275 5.65 20.91 -0.67
N GLY A 276 5.09 20.57 -1.85
CA GLY A 276 5.27 19.26 -2.46
C GLY A 276 6.71 19.03 -2.93
N GLU A 277 7.33 20.04 -3.54
CA GLU A 277 8.75 20.00 -3.93
C GLU A 277 9.65 19.80 -2.70
N GLU A 278 9.42 20.56 -1.63
CA GLU A 278 10.14 20.42 -0.36
C GLU A 278 10.04 19.00 0.22
N PHE A 279 8.84 18.38 0.14
CA PHE A 279 8.64 17.01 0.58
C PHE A 279 9.37 16.00 -0.32
N TRP A 280 9.28 16.16 -1.64
CA TRP A 280 9.92 15.24 -2.59
C TRP A 280 11.45 15.29 -2.48
N ASP A 281 12.02 16.47 -2.30
CA ASP A 281 13.44 16.63 -1.99
C ASP A 281 13.81 15.96 -0.67
N GLY A 282 12.91 15.99 0.32
CA GLY A 282 13.01 15.23 1.56
C GLY A 282 13.09 13.71 1.35
N VAL A 283 12.26 13.16 0.46
CA VAL A 283 12.30 11.74 0.07
C VAL A 283 13.65 11.38 -0.55
N LEU A 284 14.13 12.16 -1.52
CA LEU A 284 15.42 11.92 -2.17
C LEU A 284 16.58 11.98 -1.16
N LYS A 285 16.54 12.96 -0.24
CA LYS A 285 17.54 13.07 0.82
C LYS A 285 17.49 11.91 1.80
N ALA A 286 16.29 11.44 2.17
CA ALA A 286 16.13 10.29 3.06
C ALA A 286 16.75 9.02 2.45
N LEU A 287 16.51 8.76 1.17
CA LEU A 287 17.14 7.64 0.44
C LEU A 287 18.67 7.72 0.46
N GLU A 288 19.24 8.92 0.37
CA GLU A 288 20.69 9.13 0.46
C GLU A 288 21.21 8.85 1.88
N VAL A 289 20.59 9.45 2.90
CA VAL A 289 21.02 9.32 4.29
C VAL A 289 20.90 7.89 4.83
N GLN A 290 19.85 7.15 4.44
CA GLN A 290 19.66 5.78 4.92
C GLN A 290 20.74 4.82 4.39
N GLN A 291 21.43 5.12 3.28
CA GLN A 291 22.50 4.25 2.74
C GLN A 291 23.68 4.06 3.70
N GLU A 292 23.87 4.97 4.65
CA GLU A 292 24.96 4.90 5.64
C GLU A 292 24.61 4.05 6.87
N LYS A 293 23.34 3.66 7.03
CA LYS A 293 22.79 3.09 8.28
C LYS A 293 22.37 1.63 8.17
N VAL A 294 22.66 0.95 7.05
CA VAL A 294 22.00 -0.31 6.66
C VAL A 294 22.98 -1.37 6.19
N GLY A 295 22.51 -2.62 6.08
CA GLY A 295 23.26 -3.70 5.47
C GLY A 295 23.53 -3.49 3.97
N GLU A 296 24.53 -4.19 3.43
CA GLU A 296 25.00 -4.01 2.05
C GLU A 296 23.92 -4.25 0.98
N ARG A 297 22.97 -5.17 1.23
CA ARG A 297 21.84 -5.41 0.31
C ARG A 297 20.90 -4.21 0.27
N ALA A 298 20.39 -3.78 1.41
CA ALA A 298 19.49 -2.62 1.51
C ALA A 298 20.17 -1.34 0.98
N LYS A 299 21.46 -1.16 1.25
CA LYS A 299 22.27 -0.05 0.72
C LYS A 299 22.25 0.02 -0.81
N ARG A 300 22.47 -1.11 -1.48
CA ARG A 300 22.44 -1.18 -2.96
C ARG A 300 21.05 -0.83 -3.49
N ILE A 301 19.99 -1.36 -2.86
CA ILE A 301 18.60 -1.10 -3.28
C ILE A 301 18.23 0.38 -3.08
N LEU A 302 18.58 0.98 -1.93
CA LEU A 302 18.39 2.41 -1.67
C LEU A 302 19.11 3.28 -2.70
N LYS A 303 20.36 2.93 -3.02
CA LYS A 303 21.14 3.65 -4.04
C LYS A 303 20.49 3.55 -5.42
N THR A 304 20.13 2.34 -5.85
CA THR A 304 19.44 2.12 -7.14
C THR A 304 18.13 2.91 -7.22
N THR A 305 17.35 2.93 -6.12
CA THR A 305 16.10 3.67 -6.02
C THR A 305 16.34 5.17 -6.14
N TRP A 306 17.33 5.70 -5.42
CA TRP A 306 17.71 7.11 -5.51
C TRP A 306 18.14 7.51 -6.93
N GLU A 307 18.99 6.70 -7.58
CA GLU A 307 19.42 6.94 -8.96
C GLU A 307 18.25 6.90 -9.94
N HIS A 308 17.32 5.96 -9.74
CA HIS A 308 16.12 5.82 -10.56
C HIS A 308 15.22 7.05 -10.48
N LEU A 309 14.89 7.50 -9.26
CA LEU A 309 14.03 8.67 -9.03
C LEU A 309 14.67 9.96 -9.51
N ARG A 310 15.97 10.16 -9.26
CA ARG A 310 16.70 11.36 -9.68
C ARG A 310 16.82 11.49 -11.20
N ALA A 311 16.87 10.37 -11.90
CA ALA A 311 16.87 10.33 -13.36
C ALA A 311 15.47 10.50 -13.96
N ASP A 312 14.43 10.71 -13.15
CA ASP A 312 13.02 10.81 -13.56
C ASP A 312 12.61 9.64 -14.49
N LYS A 313 13.11 8.44 -14.19
CA LYS A 313 12.76 7.22 -14.93
C LYS A 313 11.31 6.86 -14.70
N ARG A 314 10.71 6.14 -15.66
CA ARG A 314 9.34 5.62 -15.51
C ARG A 314 9.25 4.66 -14.33
N ASP A 315 8.08 4.68 -13.71
CA ASP A 315 7.57 3.65 -12.81
C ASP A 315 7.87 2.24 -13.37
N MET A 316 8.43 1.37 -12.53
CA MET A 316 8.79 -0.01 -12.85
C MET A 316 7.59 -0.96 -12.71
N THR A 317 7.58 -2.06 -13.45
CA THR A 317 6.64 -3.17 -13.23
C THR A 317 7.03 -3.96 -11.98
N SER A 318 6.13 -4.79 -11.44
CA SER A 318 6.44 -5.65 -10.29
C SER A 318 7.60 -6.60 -10.57
N GLU A 319 7.67 -7.17 -11.78
CA GLU A 319 8.79 -8.01 -12.20
C GLU A 319 10.11 -7.23 -12.18
N GLU A 320 10.11 -6.01 -12.71
CA GLU A 320 11.30 -5.15 -12.72
C GLU A 320 11.73 -4.74 -11.29
N VAL A 321 10.78 -4.47 -10.39
CA VAL A 321 11.06 -4.18 -8.98
C VAL A 321 11.59 -5.42 -8.27
N ALA A 322 10.99 -6.59 -8.50
CA ALA A 322 11.43 -7.86 -7.95
C ALA A 322 12.87 -8.18 -8.40
N ASP A 323 13.22 -7.96 -9.66
CA ASP A 323 14.58 -8.15 -10.17
C ASP A 323 15.61 -7.19 -9.53
N VAL A 324 15.19 -5.99 -9.09
CA VAL A 324 16.06 -5.06 -8.35
C VAL A 324 16.26 -5.53 -6.90
N ILE A 325 15.21 -6.03 -6.25
CA ILE A 325 15.26 -6.45 -4.84
C ILE A 325 15.89 -7.84 -4.69
N TRP A 326 15.58 -8.77 -5.59
CA TRP A 326 16.04 -10.16 -5.69
C TRP A 326 16.61 -10.44 -7.10
N PRO A 327 17.82 -9.97 -7.40
CA PRO A 327 18.43 -10.26 -8.70
C PRO A 327 18.67 -11.77 -8.87
N LYS A 328 18.16 -12.34 -9.96
CA LYS A 328 18.42 -13.73 -10.34
C LYS A 328 19.90 -13.87 -10.71
N TYR A 329 20.66 -14.68 -9.95
CA TYR A 329 22.08 -14.96 -10.21
C TYR A 329 22.29 -16.11 -11.18
#